data_AF-A0A8B6HPB0-F1
#
_entry.id   AF-A0A8B6HPB0-F1
#
_cell.length_a   1.000
_cell.length_b   1.000
_cell.length_c   1.000
_cell.angle_alpha   90.00
_cell.angle_beta   90.00
_cell.angle_gamma   90.00
#
_symmetry.space_group_name_H-M   'P 1'
#
loop_
_entity.id
_entity.type
_entity.pdbx_description
1 polymer ?
#
loop_
_entity_poly.entity_id
_entity_poly.type
_entity_poly.pdbx_seq_one_letter_code
_entity_poly.pdbx_strand_id
1 'polypeptide(L)'
;MRFGKLSNETFRNFSPKLRELYIVRRLKNLAKTCDFEIMLNDAIRDQVVDMCYSAKLRRRLLREKDLTLEKVQDIARAIEAADHHSAQFEEVHINRVQVKRDFNPARHQRHDYNNHSKRKDIECHRCGRTGHIARECTVAMDKTCHKCSKKGHFAKKC
;
A
#
# COMPACT_ATOMS: atom_id res chain seq x y z
N MET A 1 -13.25 -21.06 24.49
CA MET A 1 -13.04 -19.99 25.49
C MET A 1 -13.05 -18.65 24.75
N ARG A 2 -14.08 -17.84 24.97
CA ARG A 2 -14.34 -16.58 24.27
C ARG A 2 -13.80 -15.44 25.13
N PHE A 3 -12.87 -14.65 24.59
CA PHE A 3 -12.40 -13.41 25.21
C PHE A 3 -13.59 -12.47 25.44
N GLY A 4 -14.10 -12.45 26.68
CA GLY A 4 -15.17 -11.58 27.10
C GLY A 4 -14.61 -10.23 27.53
N LYS A 5 -14.86 -9.20 26.71
CA LYS A 5 -14.91 -7.78 27.08
C LYS A 5 -13.60 -7.01 27.32
N LEU A 6 -12.57 -7.24 26.51
CA LEU A 6 -11.85 -6.09 25.97
C LEU A 6 -12.45 -5.84 24.59
N SER A 7 -13.48 -4.98 24.54
CA SER A 7 -14.25 -4.75 23.31
C SER A 7 -13.33 -4.31 22.18
N ASN A 8 -13.48 -4.97 21.03
CA ASN A 8 -12.80 -4.69 19.76
C ASN A 8 -12.83 -3.17 19.40
N GLU A 9 -13.81 -2.44 19.92
CA GLU A 9 -14.01 -1.00 19.74
C GLU A 9 -12.95 -0.14 20.46
N THR A 10 -12.45 -0.55 21.63
CA THR A 10 -11.36 0.15 22.32
C THR A 10 -10.06 0.10 21.50
N PHE A 11 -9.93 -0.89 20.61
CA PHE A 11 -8.75 -1.11 19.77
C PHE A 11 -8.89 -0.60 18.33
N ARG A 12 -10.11 -0.35 17.83
CA ARG A 12 -10.33 0.14 16.44
C ARG A 12 -10.08 1.63 16.24
N ASN A 13 -9.95 2.41 17.31
CA ASN A 13 -9.73 3.87 17.24
C ASN A 13 -8.26 4.29 17.21
N PHE A 14 -7.33 3.42 16.80
CA PHE A 14 -5.93 3.80 16.67
C PHE A 14 -5.63 4.46 15.32
N SER A 15 -5.28 5.74 15.36
CA SER A 15 -4.82 6.51 14.22
C SER A 15 -3.60 5.84 13.54
N PRO A 16 -3.55 5.80 12.20
CA PRO A 16 -2.46 5.16 11.42
C PRO A 16 -1.09 5.85 11.56
N LYS A 17 -0.97 6.87 12.41
CA LYS A 17 0.27 7.63 12.67
C LYS A 17 1.00 7.25 13.97
N LEU A 18 0.49 6.30 14.74
CA LEU A 18 1.14 5.90 15.99
C LEU A 18 2.26 4.89 15.71
N ARG A 19 3.47 5.21 16.19
CA ARG A 19 4.66 4.33 16.14
C ARG A 19 4.35 2.97 16.75
N GLU A 20 4.87 1.90 16.19
CA GLU A 20 4.53 0.53 16.58
C GLU A 20 4.97 0.21 18.02
N LEU A 21 6.02 0.88 18.52
CA LEU A 21 6.41 0.83 19.92
C LEU A 21 5.37 1.47 20.87
N TYR A 22 4.60 2.45 20.41
CA TYR A 22 3.51 3.05 21.19
C TYR A 22 2.37 2.04 21.39
N ILE A 23 2.07 1.23 20.38
CA ILE A 23 1.07 0.16 20.45
C ILE A 23 1.49 -0.86 21.51
N VAL A 24 2.75 -1.33 21.48
CA VAL A 24 3.25 -2.29 22.48
C VAL A 24 3.21 -1.71 23.90
N ARG A 25 3.68 -0.47 24.11
CA ARG A 25 3.69 0.18 25.43
C ARG A 25 2.28 0.37 25.98
N ARG A 26 1.32 0.73 25.13
CA ARG A 26 -0.07 0.94 25.52
C ARG A 26 -0.79 -0.39 25.81
N LEU A 27 -0.54 -1.43 25.01
CA LEU A 27 -1.06 -2.78 25.25
C LEU A 27 -0.52 -3.36 26.57
N LYS A 28 0.78 -3.21 26.84
CA LYS A 28 1.37 -3.59 28.14
C LYS A 28 0.72 -2.85 29.30
N ASN A 29 0.46 -1.54 29.18
CA ASN A 29 -0.19 -0.76 30.23
C ASN A 29 -1.66 -1.17 30.48
N LEU A 30 -2.42 -1.45 29.42
CA LEU A 30 -3.81 -1.91 29.54
C LEU A 30 -3.91 -3.30 30.17
N ALA A 31 -2.86 -4.11 30.00
CA ALA A 31 -2.82 -5.45 30.54
C ALA A 31 -2.28 -5.56 31.98
N LYS A 32 -1.77 -4.47 32.56
CA LYS A 32 -1.30 -4.43 33.95
C LYS A 32 -2.37 -4.80 34.97
N THR A 33 -3.64 -4.71 34.60
CA THR A 33 -4.79 -5.04 35.45
C THR A 33 -5.34 -6.45 35.20
N CYS A 34 -4.64 -7.30 34.45
CA CYS A 34 -5.09 -8.65 34.09
C CYS A 34 -4.13 -9.73 34.63
N ASP A 35 -4.67 -10.71 35.37
CA ASP A 35 -3.93 -11.82 36.01
C ASP A 35 -3.45 -12.92 35.04
N PHE A 36 -3.17 -12.60 33.78
CA PHE A 36 -2.88 -13.60 32.73
C PHE A 36 -1.47 -13.46 32.16
N GLU A 37 -0.45 -13.47 33.02
CA GLU A 37 0.95 -13.19 32.66
C GLU A 37 1.51 -14.15 31.58
N ILE A 38 1.10 -15.41 31.59
CA ILE A 38 1.65 -16.46 30.71
C ILE A 38 1.18 -16.31 29.25
N MET A 39 -0.07 -15.90 29.01
CA MET A 39 -0.66 -15.77 27.67
C MET A 39 -0.76 -14.32 27.18
N LEU A 40 -0.43 -13.35 28.05
CA LEU A 40 -0.55 -11.94 27.72
C LEU A 40 0.43 -11.51 26.62
N ASN A 41 1.67 -11.95 26.71
CA ASN A 41 2.70 -11.55 25.75
C ASN A 41 2.40 -12.07 24.34
N ASP A 42 1.88 -13.29 24.23
CA ASP A 42 1.47 -13.88 22.95
C ASP A 42 0.24 -13.17 22.38
N ALA A 43 -0.76 -12.85 23.22
CA ALA A 43 -1.92 -12.09 22.78
C ALA A 43 -1.55 -10.67 22.31
N ILE A 44 -0.64 -9.99 23.01
CA ILE A 44 -0.13 -8.67 22.59
C ILE A 44 0.64 -8.80 21.27
N ARG A 45 1.50 -9.82 21.13
CA ARG A 45 2.25 -10.07 19.89
C ARG A 45 1.29 -10.25 18.72
N ASP A 46 0.31 -11.12 18.84
CA ASP A 46 -0.62 -11.44 17.76
C ASP A 46 -1.44 -10.20 17.37
N GLN A 47 -1.89 -9.42 18.36
CA GLN A 47 -2.58 -8.15 18.12
C GLN A 47 -1.69 -7.13 17.40
N VAL A 48 -0.40 -7.05 17.75
CA VAL A 48 0.55 -6.15 17.07
C VAL A 48 0.78 -6.58 15.63
N VAL A 49 0.87 -7.88 15.35
CA VAL A 49 1.04 -8.41 13.99
C VAL A 49 -0.21 -8.12 13.15
N ASP A 50 -1.40 -8.35 13.69
CA ASP A 50 -2.68 -8.11 13.03
C ASP A 50 -2.89 -6.61 12.74
N MET A 51 -2.61 -5.75 13.72
CA MET A 51 -2.77 -4.31 13.63
C MET A 51 -1.54 -3.58 13.05
N CYS A 52 -0.54 -4.30 12.54
CA CYS A 52 0.69 -3.70 12.05
C CYS A 52 0.43 -2.94 10.74
N TYR A 53 0.44 -1.60 10.77
CA TYR A 53 0.24 -0.77 9.58
C TYR A 53 1.45 -0.79 8.63
N SER A 54 2.68 -0.86 9.15
CA SER A 54 3.90 -0.92 8.33
C SER A 54 4.04 -2.27 7.60
N ALA A 55 3.91 -2.25 6.27
CA ALA A 55 4.10 -3.44 5.45
C ALA A 55 5.51 -4.03 5.56
N LYS A 56 6.53 -3.18 5.80
CA LYS A 56 7.93 -3.59 6.00
C LYS A 56 8.08 -4.37 7.30
N LEU A 57 7.56 -3.84 8.40
CA LEU A 57 7.57 -4.50 9.69
C LEU A 57 6.74 -5.79 9.66
N ARG A 58 5.50 -5.75 9.16
CA ARG A 58 4.62 -6.92 9.09
C ARG A 58 5.25 -8.11 8.36
N ARG A 59 5.86 -7.87 7.19
CA ARG A 59 6.56 -8.92 6.41
C ARG A 59 7.75 -9.48 7.16
N ARG A 60 8.48 -8.65 7.91
CA ARG A 60 9.63 -9.11 8.71
C ARG A 60 9.18 -9.96 9.89
N LEU A 61 8.13 -9.53 10.61
CA LEU A 61 7.56 -10.26 11.74
C LEU A 61 7.00 -11.63 11.32
N LEU A 62 6.23 -11.70 10.22
CA LEU A 62 5.66 -12.96 9.71
C LEU A 62 6.70 -13.98 9.21
N ARG A 63 7.96 -13.58 9.02
CA ARG A 63 9.05 -14.48 8.61
C ARG A 63 9.78 -15.10 9.80
N GLU A 64 9.61 -14.55 11.00
CA GLU A 64 10.29 -15.01 12.18
C GLU A 64 9.63 -16.30 12.70
N LYS A 65 10.41 -17.38 12.80
CA LYS A 65 9.91 -18.73 13.16
C LYS A 65 9.42 -18.81 14.61
N ASP A 66 10.17 -18.19 15.52
CA ASP A 66 9.88 -18.20 16.97
C ASP A 66 9.68 -16.76 17.44
N LEU A 67 8.58 -16.14 17.03
CA LEU A 67 8.31 -14.73 17.31
C LEU A 67 7.82 -14.54 18.75
N THR A 68 8.60 -13.84 19.57
CA THR A 68 8.21 -13.42 20.92
C THR A 68 7.87 -11.93 20.95
N LEU A 69 7.15 -11.47 21.97
CA LEU A 69 6.88 -10.04 22.13
C LEU A 69 8.17 -9.20 22.21
N GLU A 70 9.20 -9.72 22.86
CA GLU A 70 10.51 -9.06 22.94
C GLU A 70 11.14 -8.90 21.55
N LYS A 71 11.15 -9.98 20.74
CA LYS A 71 11.63 -9.91 19.35
C LYS A 71 10.83 -8.92 18.50
N VAL A 72 9.51 -8.82 18.69
CA VAL A 72 8.70 -7.79 18.01
C VAL A 72 9.22 -6.39 18.35
N GLN A 73 9.51 -6.12 19.63
CA GLN A 73 10.02 -4.82 20.07
C GLN A 73 11.41 -4.52 19.48
N ASP A 74 12.30 -5.52 19.43
CA ASP A 74 13.63 -5.38 18.83
C ASP A 74 13.57 -5.08 17.34
N ILE A 75 12.77 -5.87 16.60
CA ILE A 75 12.61 -5.70 15.15
C ILE A 75 11.98 -4.34 14.84
N ALA A 76 10.97 -3.92 15.60
CA ALA A 76 10.34 -2.61 15.43
C ALA A 76 11.34 -1.47 15.67
N ARG A 77 12.10 -1.51 16.78
CA ARG A 77 13.18 -0.54 17.05
C ARG A 77 14.21 -0.47 15.93
N ALA A 78 14.66 -1.62 15.44
CA ALA A 78 15.67 -1.70 14.39
C ALA A 78 15.17 -1.10 13.07
N ILE A 79 13.92 -1.35 12.70
CA ILE A 79 13.32 -0.79 11.49
C ILE A 79 13.12 0.73 11.62
N GLU A 80 12.59 1.20 12.76
CA GLU A 80 12.42 2.63 13.01
C GLU A 80 13.78 3.37 12.96
N ALA A 81 14.82 2.81 13.58
CA ALA A 81 16.16 3.39 13.55
C ALA A 81 16.75 3.41 12.14
N ALA A 82 16.59 2.33 11.38
CA ALA A 82 17.04 2.25 9.99
C ALA A 82 16.32 3.27 9.10
N ASP A 83 15.01 3.44 9.27
CA ASP A 83 14.22 4.41 8.50
C ASP A 83 14.61 5.86 8.87
N HIS A 84 14.83 6.14 10.16
CA HIS A 84 15.33 7.45 10.62
C HIS A 84 16.70 7.78 10.02
N HIS A 85 17.65 6.85 10.09
CA HIS A 85 18.98 7.07 9.51
C HIS A 85 18.91 7.18 7.99
N SER A 86 18.07 6.40 7.32
CA SER A 86 17.90 6.47 5.87
C SER A 86 17.38 7.84 5.41
N ALA A 87 16.45 8.44 6.15
CA ALA A 87 15.98 9.80 5.87
C ALA A 87 17.11 10.85 6.03
N GLN A 88 17.99 10.68 7.03
CA GLN A 88 19.15 11.55 7.20
C GLN A 88 20.19 11.37 6.08
N PHE A 89 20.32 10.17 5.51
CA PHE A 89 21.18 9.94 4.34
C PHE A 89 20.61 10.51 3.03
N GLU A 90 19.30 10.70 2.92
CA GLU A 90 18.67 11.38 1.77
C GLU A 90 18.93 12.90 1.75
N GLU A 91 19.18 13.52 2.91
CA GLU A 91 19.51 14.96 2.99
C GLU A 91 20.97 15.28 2.63
N VAL A 92 21.89 14.32 2.81
CA VAL A 92 23.29 14.49 2.44
C VAL A 92 23.45 14.29 0.93
N HIS A 93 23.48 15.41 0.19
CA HIS A 93 23.82 15.45 -1.24
C HIS A 93 25.32 15.20 -1.44
N ILE A 94 25.78 13.97 -1.25
CA ILE A 94 27.09 13.57 -1.75
C ILE A 94 26.99 13.51 -3.27
N ASN A 95 27.95 14.09 -4.00
CA ASN A 95 28.07 13.95 -5.45
C ASN A 95 27.96 12.47 -5.82
N ARG A 96 26.77 12.04 -6.27
CA ARG A 96 26.51 10.67 -6.64
C ARG A 96 27.32 10.42 -7.90
N VAL A 97 28.46 9.72 -7.78
CA VAL A 97 29.25 9.29 -8.93
C VAL A 97 28.35 8.41 -9.76
N GLN A 98 27.81 8.98 -10.84
CA GLN A 98 27.07 8.25 -11.84
C GLN A 98 28.10 7.44 -12.63
N VAL A 99 28.43 6.25 -12.13
CA VAL A 99 29.13 5.26 -12.94
C VAL A 99 28.14 4.89 -14.05
N LYS A 100 28.35 5.45 -15.25
CA LYS A 100 27.74 4.94 -16.47
C LYS A 100 28.26 3.52 -16.62
N ARG A 101 27.50 2.55 -16.12
CA ARG A 101 27.72 1.15 -16.47
C ARG A 101 27.33 1.07 -17.94
N ASP A 102 28.32 0.85 -18.81
CA ASP A 102 28.11 0.48 -20.21
C ASP A 102 27.43 -0.90 -20.23
N PHE A 103 26.14 -0.90 -19.90
CA PHE A 103 25.31 -2.08 -19.90
C PHE A 103 24.66 -2.14 -21.28
N ASN A 104 25.18 -2.99 -22.16
CA ASN A 104 24.60 -3.22 -23.48
C ASN A 104 23.26 -3.96 -23.30
N PRO A 105 22.08 -3.31 -23.40
CA PRO A 105 20.82 -3.89 -23.01
C PRO A 105 20.15 -4.54 -24.22
N ALA A 106 20.87 -5.41 -24.91
CA ALA A 106 20.32 -6.23 -25.98
C ALA A 106 19.77 -7.53 -25.38
N ARG A 107 18.62 -7.44 -24.69
CA ARG A 107 17.59 -8.48 -24.40
C ARG A 107 16.93 -8.18 -23.05
N HIS A 108 15.59 -8.14 -23.07
CA HIS A 108 14.68 -7.77 -21.97
C HIS A 108 14.40 -6.27 -21.77
N GLN A 109 14.06 -5.56 -22.86
CA GLN A 109 13.17 -4.40 -22.72
C GLN A 109 11.74 -4.92 -22.47
N ARG A 110 11.35 -5.01 -21.20
CA ARG A 110 9.93 -4.83 -20.87
C ARG A 110 9.66 -3.34 -21.04
N HIS A 111 9.00 -3.00 -22.13
CA HIS A 111 8.49 -1.66 -22.40
C HIS A 111 7.42 -1.32 -21.36
N ASP A 112 7.84 -0.74 -20.23
CA ASP A 112 6.95 0.04 -19.37
C ASP A 112 6.64 1.34 -20.11
N TYR A 113 5.66 1.27 -21.00
CA TYR A 113 5.06 2.44 -21.61
C TYR A 113 4.41 3.24 -20.48
N ASN A 114 4.92 4.46 -20.27
CA ASN A 114 4.22 5.55 -19.60
C ASN A 114 2.79 5.69 -20.19
N ASN A 115 1.85 4.94 -19.61
CA ASN A 115 0.47 4.84 -20.05
C ASN A 115 -0.36 6.09 -19.64
N HIS A 116 0.27 7.04 -18.94
CA HIS A 116 -0.39 8.24 -18.47
C HIS A 116 -0.39 9.38 -19.52
N SER A 117 0.59 9.44 -20.44
CA SER A 117 0.58 10.47 -21.50
C SER A 117 -0.23 10.04 -22.74
N LYS A 118 -0.28 8.74 -23.07
CA LYS A 118 -1.06 8.22 -24.21
C LYS A 118 -2.58 8.30 -24.05
N ARG A 119 -3.11 8.35 -22.82
CA ARG A 119 -4.55 8.46 -22.58
C ARG A 119 -5.12 9.86 -22.82
N LYS A 120 -4.28 10.91 -22.87
CA LYS A 120 -4.76 12.27 -23.16
C LYS A 120 -5.03 12.49 -24.65
N ASP A 121 -4.32 11.78 -25.53
CA ASP A 121 -4.44 11.92 -26.99
C ASP A 121 -5.36 10.87 -27.64
N ILE A 122 -5.84 9.87 -26.88
CA ILE A 122 -6.70 8.84 -27.46
C ILE A 122 -8.10 9.38 -27.74
N GLU A 123 -8.47 9.39 -29.03
CA GLU A 123 -9.80 9.78 -29.50
C GLU A 123 -10.78 8.61 -29.43
N CYS A 124 -11.95 8.83 -28.85
CA CYS A 124 -13.00 7.83 -28.76
C CYS A 124 -13.65 7.57 -30.12
N HIS A 125 -13.61 6.32 -30.60
CA HIS A 125 -14.26 5.91 -31.85
C HIS A 125 -15.79 5.90 -31.83
N ARG A 126 -16.45 6.11 -30.68
CA ARG A 126 -17.91 6.23 -30.61
C ARG A 126 -18.36 7.69 -30.66
N CYS A 127 -17.66 8.58 -29.95
CA CYS A 127 -18.09 9.97 -29.80
C CYS A 127 -17.17 11.03 -30.42
N GLY A 128 -15.91 10.68 -30.72
CA GLY A 128 -14.89 11.60 -31.25
C GLY A 128 -14.29 12.57 -30.25
N ARG A 129 -14.51 12.39 -28.95
CA ARG A 129 -13.82 13.17 -27.90
C ARG A 129 -12.57 12.43 -27.44
N THR A 130 -11.52 13.18 -27.09
CA THR A 130 -10.29 12.61 -26.54
C THR A 130 -10.41 12.37 -25.04
N GLY A 131 -9.48 11.58 -24.47
CA GLY A 131 -9.38 11.34 -23.03
C GLY A 131 -10.06 10.07 -22.52
N HIS A 132 -10.70 9.28 -23.39
CA HIS A 132 -11.30 7.99 -23.05
C HIS A 132 -11.42 7.08 -24.29
N ILE A 133 -11.56 5.77 -24.06
CA ILE A 133 -11.78 4.79 -25.14
C ILE A 133 -13.27 4.53 -25.39
N ALA A 134 -13.61 3.94 -26.53
CA ALA A 134 -14.98 3.59 -26.92
C ALA A 134 -15.76 2.81 -25.84
N ARG A 135 -15.08 1.94 -25.08
CA ARG A 135 -15.70 1.13 -24.01
C ARG A 135 -16.11 1.96 -22.79
N GLU A 136 -15.46 3.09 -22.56
CA GLU A 136 -15.72 4.02 -21.43
C GLU A 136 -16.65 5.16 -21.84
N CYS A 137 -17.11 5.19 -23.10
CA CYS A 137 -17.90 6.29 -23.63
C CYS A 137 -19.37 6.19 -23.22
N THR A 138 -19.80 7.03 -22.29
CA THR A 138 -21.20 7.12 -21.84
C THR A 138 -22.08 7.96 -22.78
N VAL A 139 -21.48 8.89 -23.52
CA VAL A 139 -22.22 9.90 -24.31
C VAL A 139 -22.88 9.31 -25.56
N ALA A 140 -22.27 8.29 -26.15
CA ALA A 140 -22.69 7.72 -27.43
C ALA A 140 -23.45 6.39 -27.30
N MET A 141 -23.59 5.82 -26.10
CA MET A 141 -24.24 4.51 -25.90
C MET A 141 -25.70 4.50 -26.40
N ASP A 142 -26.48 5.51 -26.05
CA ASP A 142 -27.91 5.60 -26.43
C ASP A 142 -28.15 6.43 -27.70
N LYS A 143 -27.09 6.85 -28.39
CA LYS A 143 -27.22 7.66 -29.62
C LYS A 143 -27.39 6.76 -30.84
N THR A 144 -28.46 7.00 -31.58
CA THR A 144 -28.69 6.39 -32.89
C THR A 144 -27.94 7.16 -33.97
N CYS A 145 -27.14 6.46 -34.76
CA CYS A 145 -26.43 7.04 -35.87
C CYS A 145 -27.37 7.39 -37.01
N HIS A 146 -27.37 8.65 -37.46
CA HIS A 146 -28.20 9.11 -38.58
C HIS A 146 -27.73 8.63 -39.96
N LYS A 147 -26.56 8.00 -40.08
CA LYS A 147 -26.05 7.42 -41.35
C LYS A 147 -26.42 5.94 -41.52
N CYS A 148 -26.25 5.13 -40.49
CA CYS A 148 -26.46 3.68 -40.56
C CYS A 148 -27.62 3.17 -39.69
N SER A 149 -28.32 4.06 -39.00
CA SER A 149 -29.45 3.77 -38.11
C SER A 149 -29.14 2.82 -36.94
N LYS A 150 -27.86 2.51 -36.69
CA LYS A 150 -27.42 1.69 -35.54
C LYS A 150 -27.15 2.56 -34.32
N LYS A 151 -27.37 2.01 -33.12
CA LYS A 151 -27.07 2.68 -31.84
C LYS A 151 -25.59 2.52 -31.46
N GLY A 152 -25.08 3.42 -30.62
CA GLY A 152 -23.78 3.28 -29.98
C GLY A 152 -22.65 4.18 -30.53
N HIS A 153 -22.92 5.08 -31.47
CA HIS A 153 -21.93 6.02 -32.02
C HIS A 153 -22.60 7.24 -32.70
N PHE A 154 -21.85 8.33 -32.86
CA PHE A 154 -22.30 9.49 -33.66
C PHE A 154 -22.06 9.26 -35.16
N ALA A 155 -22.87 9.90 -36.01
CA ALA A 155 -22.73 9.86 -37.46
C ALA A 155 -21.35 10.32 -38.00
N LYS A 156 -20.61 11.11 -37.21
CA LYS A 156 -19.23 11.52 -37.51
C LYS A 156 -18.21 10.37 -37.41
N LYS A 157 -18.52 9.32 -36.65
CA LYS A 157 -17.68 8.12 -36.43
C LYS A 157 -18.32 6.84 -36.98
N CYS A 158 -19.32 6.99 -37.84
CA CYS A 158 -19.97 5.92 -38.59
C CYS A 158 -19.14 5.54 -39.81
#